data_AF-A0A174RNR4-F1
#
_entry.id   AF-A0A174RNR4-F1
#
_cell.length_a   1.000
_cell.length_b   1.000
_cell.length_c   1.000
_cell.angle_alpha   90.00
_cell.angle_beta   90.00
_cell.angle_gamma   90.00
#
_symmetry.space_group_name_H-M   'P 1'
#
loop_
_entity.id
_entity.type
_entity.pdbx_description
1 polymer ?
#
loop_
_entity_poly.entity_id
_entity_poly.type
_entity_poly.pdbx_seq_one_letter_code
_entity_poly.pdbx_strand_id
1 'polypeptide(L)'
;MKTKKASLLTKLVVLALLIGAATGLLNLRQQILTAQSDLAEAEAQVAAQKQVNADLSDAVENSDDPDRQADIARGKLGLVEPGEYIFRFTD
;
A
#
# COMPACT_ATOMS: atom_id res chain seq x y z
N MET A 1 37.51 -5.54 -50.35
CA MET A 1 37.82 -6.13 -49.03
C MET A 1 37.31 -7.56 -48.99
N LYS A 2 38.17 -8.57 -48.80
CA LYS A 2 37.75 -9.98 -48.68
C LYS A 2 37.33 -10.25 -47.23
N THR A 3 36.04 -10.44 -46.98
CA THR A 3 35.54 -10.80 -45.63
C THR A 3 36.00 -12.22 -45.30
N LYS A 4 36.89 -12.39 -44.30
CA LYS A 4 37.20 -13.72 -43.77
C LYS A 4 35.94 -14.30 -43.14
N LYS A 5 35.48 -15.46 -43.62
CA LYS A 5 34.32 -16.15 -43.02
C LYS A 5 34.69 -16.54 -41.59
N ALA A 6 33.92 -16.05 -40.62
CA ALA A 6 34.04 -16.48 -39.23
C ALA A 6 33.80 -17.99 -39.13
N SER A 7 34.62 -18.65 -38.31
CA SER A 7 34.49 -20.07 -38.01
C SER A 7 33.09 -20.37 -37.43
N LEU A 8 32.54 -21.55 -37.75
CA LEU A 8 31.24 -22.01 -37.24
C LEU A 8 31.19 -21.91 -35.70
N LEU A 9 32.30 -22.21 -35.04
CA LEU A 9 32.43 -22.16 -33.59
C LEU A 9 32.25 -20.73 -33.03
N THR A 10 32.84 -19.72 -33.69
CA THR A 10 32.69 -18.33 -33.27
C THR A 10 31.24 -17.87 -33.35
N LYS A 11 30.49 -18.32 -34.38
CA LYS A 11 29.06 -18.01 -34.50
C LYS A 11 28.23 -18.64 -33.40
N LEU A 12 28.52 -19.89 -33.03
CA LEU A 12 27.83 -20.57 -31.94
C LEU A 12 28.09 -19.90 -30.59
N VAL A 13 29.32 -19.48 -30.33
CA VAL A 13 29.66 -18.74 -29.10
C VAL A 13 28.92 -17.40 -29.05
N VAL A 14 28.92 -16.63 -30.14
CA VAL A 14 28.18 -15.37 -30.20
C VAL A 14 26.68 -15.61 -30.02
N LEU A 15 26.11 -16.65 -30.63
CA LEU A 15 24.71 -17.00 -30.45
C LEU A 15 24.38 -17.34 -29.00
N ALA A 16 25.21 -18.14 -28.33
CA ALA A 16 25.03 -18.46 -26.91
C ALA A 16 25.10 -17.21 -26.01
N LEU A 17 26.04 -16.30 -26.29
CA LEU A 17 26.14 -15.02 -25.60
C LEU A 17 24.88 -14.16 -25.79
N LEU A 18 24.36 -14.07 -27.02
CA LEU A 18 23.14 -13.31 -27.31
C LEU A 18 21.93 -13.89 -26.59
N ILE A 19 21.79 -15.21 -26.54
CA ILE A 19 20.71 -15.89 -25.80
C ILE A 19 20.83 -15.59 -24.30
N GLY A 20 22.04 -15.71 -23.74
CA GLY A 20 22.27 -15.39 -22.32
C GLY A 20 21.93 -13.94 -21.99
N ALA A 21 22.34 -12.99 -22.83
CA ALA A 21 22.02 -11.58 -22.66
C ALA A 21 20.52 -11.30 -22.78
N ALA A 22 19.84 -11.90 -23.77
CA ALA A 22 18.40 -11.74 -23.96
C ALA A 22 17.59 -12.28 -22.76
N THR A 23 17.95 -13.47 -22.26
CA THR A 23 17.32 -14.05 -21.07
C THR A 23 17.58 -13.21 -19.82
N GLY A 24 18.83 -12.74 -19.63
CA GLY A 24 19.17 -11.86 -18.52
C GLY A 24 18.36 -10.56 -18.54
N LEU A 25 18.23 -9.94 -19.71
CA LEU A 25 17.44 -8.72 -19.89
C LEU A 25 15.94 -8.95 -19.63
N LEU A 26 15.40 -10.09 -20.05
CA LEU A 26 14.01 -10.45 -19.78
C LEU A 26 13.75 -10.62 -18.28
N ASN A 27 14.66 -11.29 -17.56
CA ASN A 27 14.56 -11.47 -16.11
C ASN A 27 14.61 -10.13 -15.37
N LEU A 28 15.51 -9.22 -15.77
CA LEU A 28 15.56 -7.88 -15.18
C LEU A 28 14.28 -7.09 -15.45
N ARG A 29 13.74 -7.19 -16.66
CA ARG A 29 12.46 -6.56 -17.00
C ARG A 29 11.32 -7.08 -16.12
N GLN A 30 11.26 -8.38 -15.86
CA GLN A 30 10.27 -8.97 -14.95
C GLN A 30 10.43 -8.43 -13.54
N GLN A 31 11.66 -8.39 -13.00
CA GLN A 31 11.93 -7.85 -11.66
C GLN A 31 11.50 -6.38 -11.54
N ILE A 32 11.76 -5.56 -12.57
CA ILE A 32 11.33 -4.16 -12.60
C ILE A 32 9.80 -4.04 -12.59
N LEU A 33 9.09 -4.90 -13.32
CA LEU A 33 7.63 -4.89 -13.33
C LEU A 33 7.05 -5.29 -11.96
N THR A 34 7.61 -6.33 -11.33
CA THR A 34 7.22 -6.73 -9.98
C THR A 34 7.48 -5.61 -8.98
N ALA A 35 8.69 -5.05 -8.95
CA ALA A 35 9.04 -3.98 -8.01
C ALA A 35 8.16 -2.72 -8.19
N GLN A 36 7.76 -2.38 -9.42
CA GLN A 36 6.82 -1.29 -9.67
C GLN A 36 5.41 -1.62 -9.16
N SER A 37 4.95 -2.87 -9.30
CA SER A 37 3.67 -3.31 -8.75
C SER A 37 3.67 -3.22 -7.22
N ASP A 38 4.73 -3.73 -6.58
CA ASP A 38 4.88 -3.71 -5.13
C ASP A 38 4.93 -2.27 -4.60
N LEU A 39 5.62 -1.38 -5.31
CA LEU A 39 5.67 0.05 -5.00
C LEU A 39 4.28 0.69 -5.09
N ALA A 40 3.53 0.44 -6.17
CA ALA A 40 2.19 0.99 -6.32
C ALA A 40 1.23 0.49 -5.22
N GLU A 41 1.34 -0.78 -4.85
CA GLU A 41 0.55 -1.36 -3.75
C GLU A 41 0.93 -0.72 -2.40
N ALA A 42 2.23 -0.57 -2.12
CA ALA A 42 2.71 0.05 -0.90
C ALA A 42 2.30 1.54 -0.82
N GLU A 43 2.37 2.28 -1.93
CA GLU A 43 1.92 3.67 -2.00
C GLU A 43 0.43 3.80 -1.72
N ALA A 44 -0.40 2.88 -2.25
CA ALA A 44 -1.82 2.85 -1.96
C ALA A 44 -2.10 2.56 -0.48
N GLN A 45 -1.37 1.62 0.13
CA GLN A 45 -1.48 1.34 1.57
C GLN A 45 -1.06 2.53 2.43
N VAL A 46 0.05 3.20 2.09
CA VAL A 46 0.50 4.40 2.79
C VAL A 46 -0.52 5.53 2.68
N ALA A 47 -1.12 5.73 1.51
CA ALA A 47 -2.16 6.74 1.32
C ALA A 47 -3.40 6.44 2.17
N ALA A 48 -3.88 5.19 2.17
CA ALA A 48 -5.00 4.77 3.01
C ALA A 48 -4.69 4.96 4.51
N GLN A 49 -3.50 4.57 4.95
CA GLN A 49 -3.10 4.71 6.35
C GLN A 49 -2.94 6.18 6.76
N LYS A 50 -2.45 7.05 5.87
CA LYS A 50 -2.38 8.49 6.13
C LYS A 50 -3.77 9.08 6.33
N GLN A 51 -4.76 8.66 5.54
CA GLN A 51 -6.14 9.10 5.73
C GLN A 51 -6.68 8.66 7.09
N VAL A 52 -6.55 7.36 7.42
CA VAL A 52 -6.99 6.82 8.72
C VAL A 52 -6.31 7.53 9.87
N ASN A 53 -5.01 7.81 9.75
CA ASN A 53 -4.26 8.52 10.77
C ASN A 53 -4.70 9.99 10.90
N ALA A 54 -5.03 10.66 9.80
CA ALA A 54 -5.56 12.02 9.85
C ALA A 54 -6.91 12.05 10.57
N ASP A 55 -7.83 11.15 10.22
CA ASP A 55 -9.15 11.04 10.87
C ASP A 55 -9.00 10.74 12.37
N LEU A 56 -8.05 9.88 12.74
CA LEU A 56 -7.77 9.56 14.13
C LEU A 56 -7.11 10.72 14.87
N SER A 57 -6.17 11.44 14.24
CA SER A 57 -5.53 12.61 14.81
C SER A 57 -6.56 13.69 15.12
N ASP A 58 -7.46 13.97 14.19
CA ASP A 58 -8.55 14.93 14.39
C ASP A 58 -9.45 14.51 15.57
N ALA A 59 -9.75 13.21 15.69
CA ALA A 59 -10.53 12.69 16.80
C ALA A 59 -9.80 12.82 18.15
N VAL A 60 -8.48 12.65 18.16
CA VAL A 60 -7.63 12.80 19.36
C VAL A 60 -7.49 14.28 19.74
N GLU A 61 -7.23 15.17 18.80
CA GLU A 61 -7.10 16.61 19.08
C GLU A 61 -8.40 17.21 19.64
N ASN A 62 -9.55 16.72 19.17
CA ASN A 62 -10.86 17.13 19.67
C ASN A 62 -11.41 16.19 20.75
N SER A 63 -10.57 15.34 21.36
CA SER A 63 -11.02 14.37 22.38
C SER A 63 -11.37 15.02 23.73
N ASP A 64 -10.78 16.18 24.03
CA ASP A 64 -11.04 16.95 25.25
C ASP A 64 -12.29 17.85 25.14
N ASP A 65 -12.98 17.83 23.99
CA ASP A 65 -14.22 18.56 23.75
C ASP A 65 -15.34 18.02 24.68
N PRO A 66 -15.84 18.83 25.64
CA PRO A 66 -16.82 18.39 26.63
C PRO A 66 -18.13 17.89 26.00
N ASP A 67 -18.59 18.51 24.92
CA ASP A 67 -19.83 18.11 24.24
C ASP A 67 -19.67 16.73 23.60
N ARG A 68 -18.51 16.50 22.97
CA ARG A 68 -18.15 15.21 22.36
C ARG A 68 -18.00 14.09 23.41
N GLN A 69 -17.44 14.42 24.58
CA GLN A 69 -17.35 13.49 25.70
C GLN A 69 -18.74 13.14 26.26
N ALA A 70 -19.62 14.13 26.40
CA ALA A 70 -21.00 13.91 26.84
C ALA A 70 -21.77 13.02 25.86
N ASP A 71 -21.60 13.23 24.55
CA ASP A 71 -22.22 12.41 23.51
C ASP A 71 -21.70 10.96 23.51
N ILE A 72 -20.38 10.76 23.67
CA ILE A 72 -19.80 9.42 23.81
C ILE A 72 -20.29 8.75 25.10
N ALA A 73 -20.34 9.48 26.21
CA ALA A 73 -20.83 8.99 27.49
C ALA A 73 -22.31 8.56 27.39
N ARG A 74 -23.15 9.38 26.75
CA ARG A 74 -24.58 9.09 26.57
C ARG A 74 -24.84 7.98 25.56
N GLY A 75 -24.19 8.02 24.39
CA GLY A 75 -24.43 7.11 23.29
C GLY A 75 -23.73 5.75 23.40
N LYS A 76 -22.49 5.71 23.90
CA LYS A 76 -21.70 4.47 23.99
C LYS A 76 -21.69 3.86 25.39
N LEU A 77 -21.66 4.71 26.43
CA LEU A 77 -21.53 4.25 27.82
C LEU A 77 -22.89 4.23 28.55
N GLY A 78 -23.94 4.80 27.95
CA GLY A 78 -25.27 4.90 28.57
C GLY A 78 -25.28 5.73 29.85
N LEU A 79 -24.30 6.62 30.02
CA LEU A 79 -24.16 7.53 31.14
C LEU A 79 -25.02 8.77 30.88
N VAL A 80 -25.56 9.34 31.94
CA VAL A 80 -26.40 10.54 31.88
C VAL A 80 -26.04 11.48 33.01
N GLU A 81 -26.34 12.75 32.84
CA GLU A 81 -26.07 13.74 33.88
C GLU A 81 -26.96 13.51 35.10
N PRO A 82 -26.52 13.93 36.31
CA PRO A 82 -27.33 13.84 37.50
C PRO A 82 -28.69 14.56 37.30
N GLY A 83 -29.78 13.79 37.37
CA GLY A 83 -31.15 14.30 37.18
C GLY A 83 -31.80 13.99 35.83
N GLU A 84 -31.04 13.42 34.88
CA GLU A 84 -31.58 12.93 33.60
C GLU A 84 -32.14 11.49 33.72
N TYR A 85 -33.15 11.15 32.93
CA TYR A 85 -33.78 9.83 32.89
C TYR A 85 -33.68 9.21 31.50
N ILE A 86 -33.25 7.94 31.43
CA ILE A 86 -33.22 7.16 30.18
C ILE A 86 -34.52 6.35 30.07
N PHE A 87 -35.37 6.66 29.09
CA PHE A 87 -36.52 5.84 28.75
C PHE A 87 -36.13 4.85 27.65
N ARG A 88 -36.13 3.55 27.97
CA ARG A 88 -35.96 2.47 26.98
C ARG A 88 -37.32 1.89 26.68
N PHE A 89 -37.75 1.98 25.42
CA PHE A 89 -38.94 1.29 24.95
C PHE A 89 -38.53 -0.11 24.51
N THR A 90 -39.13 -1.11 25.13
CA THR A 90 -39.00 -2.53 24.76
C THR A 90 -40.36 -2.96 24.22
N ASP A 91 -40.38 -3.69 23.10
CA ASP A 91 -41.60 -4.32 22.56
C ASP A 91 -42.12 -5.45 23.47
#